data_AF-A0ABD0T500-F1
#
_entry.id   AF-A0ABD0T500-F1
#
_cell.length_a   1.000
_cell.length_b   1.000
_cell.length_c   1.000
_cell.angle_alpha   90.00
_cell.angle_beta   90.00
_cell.angle_gamma   90.00
#
_symmetry.space_group_name_H-M   'P 1'
#
loop_
_entity.id
_entity.type
_entity.pdbx_description
1 polymer ?
#
loop_
_entity_poly.entity_id
_entity_poly.type
_entity_poly.pdbx_seq_one_letter_code
_entity_poly.pdbx_strand_id
1 'polypeptide(L)' 'MLGRLGKKQMEIASSFLTSAGGFGGAAFVTLLYFTDWKVFVANIPFYGGKFAGQEEEK' A
#
# COMPACT_ATOMS: atom_id res chain seq x y z
N MET A 1 -9.62 -26.06 -2.03
CA MET A 1 -9.36 -26.09 -3.49
C MET A 1 -8.18 -25.19 -3.87
N LEU A 2 -7.01 -25.34 -3.23
CA LEU A 2 -5.78 -24.55 -3.55
C LEU A 2 -4.68 -25.41 -4.21
N GLY A 3 -4.82 -26.74 -4.21
CA GLY A 3 -3.80 -27.67 -4.72
C GLY A 3 -3.66 -27.74 -6.26
N ARG A 4 -4.34 -26.89 -7.03
CA ARG A 4 -4.28 -26.86 -8.51
C ARG A 4 -3.51 -25.64 -9.06
N LEU A 5 -2.80 -24.89 -8.22
CA LEU A 5 -1.88 -23.84 -8.66
C LEU A 5 -0.65 -24.47 -9.32
N GLY A 6 -0.79 -24.78 -10.61
CA GLY A 6 0.29 -25.29 -11.44
C GLY A 6 1.14 -24.16 -12.04
N LYS A 7 2.25 -24.55 -12.69
CA LYS A 7 3.22 -23.64 -13.33
C LYS A 7 2.56 -22.59 -14.24
N LYS A 8 1.57 -22.99 -15.03
CA LYS A 8 0.82 -22.09 -15.92
C LYS A 8 0.10 -20.96 -15.19
N GLN A 9 -0.45 -21.21 -14.00
CA GLN A 9 -1.15 -20.17 -13.25
C GLN A 9 -0.17 -19.17 -12.61
N MET A 10 1.01 -19.64 -12.22
CA MET A 10 2.09 -18.78 -11.77
C MET A 10 2.62 -17.88 -12.90
N GLU A 11 2.73 -18.42 -14.11
CA GLU A 11 3.16 -17.66 -15.29
C GLU A 11 2.13 -16.61 -15.73
N ILE A 12 0.84 -16.93 -15.63
CA ILE A 12 -0.22 -15.95 -15.86
C ILE A 12 -0.18 -14.89 -14.75
N ALA A 13 -0.11 -15.28 -13.48
CA ALA A 13 -0.04 -14.33 -12.38
C ALA A 13 1.18 -13.40 -12.49
N SER A 14 2.34 -13.92 -12.89
CA SER A 14 3.54 -13.10 -13.06
C SER A 14 3.38 -12.07 -14.17
N SER A 15 2.65 -12.38 -15.24
CA SER A 15 2.37 -11.43 -16.32
C SER A 15 1.56 -10.21 -15.85
N PHE A 16 0.77 -10.34 -14.78
CA PHE A 16 -0.02 -9.24 -14.22
C PHE A 16 0.67 -8.46 -13.10
N LEU A 17 1.88 -8.85 -12.67
CA LEU A 17 2.56 -8.23 -11.52
C LEU A 17 2.71 -6.72 -11.67
N THR A 18 3.10 -6.24 -12.86
CA THR A 18 3.24 -4.80 -13.12
C THR A 18 1.91 -4.06 -12.99
N SER A 19 0.84 -4.63 -13.53
CA SER A 19 -0.49 -4.03 -13.45
C SER A 19 -1.01 -4.03 -12.01
N ALA A 20 -0.85 -5.15 -11.30
CA ALA A 20 -1.21 -5.27 -9.89
C ALA A 20 -0.42 -4.29 -9.02
N GLY A 21 0.88 -4.10 -9.29
CA GLY A 21 1.70 -3.09 -8.62
C GLY A 21 1.20 -1.67 -8.88
N GLY A 22 0.86 -1.33 -10.13
CA GLY A 22 0.32 -0.02 -10.49
C GLY A 22 -1.03 0.29 -9.83
N PHE A 23 -2.03 -0.58 -10.04
CA PHE A 23 -3.36 -0.39 -9.45
C PHE A 23 -3.35 -0.53 -7.93
N GLY A 24 -2.58 -1.46 -7.39
CA GLY A 24 -2.40 -1.64 -5.95
C GLY A 24 -1.75 -0.43 -5.31
N GLY A 25 -0.71 0.13 -5.94
CA GLY A 25 -0.06 1.37 -5.50
C GLY A 25 -1.02 2.56 -5.50
N ALA A 26 -1.79 2.74 -6.59
CA ALA A 26 -2.77 3.82 -6.67
C ALA A 26 -3.86 3.72 -5.59
N ALA A 27 -4.41 2.51 -5.39
CA ALA A 27 -5.40 2.25 -4.35
C ALA A 27 -4.80 2.47 -2.95
N PHE A 28 -3.55 2.06 -2.74
CA PHE A 28 -2.85 2.25 -1.47
C PHE A 28 -2.63 3.74 -1.15
N VAL A 29 -2.15 4.54 -2.11
CA VAL A 29 -2.02 6.00 -1.93
C VAL A 29 -3.37 6.66 -1.64
N THR A 30 -4.43 6.23 -2.33
CA THR A 30 -5.79 6.72 -2.08
C THR A 30 -6.25 6.39 -0.66
N LEU A 31 -5.99 5.18 -0.17
CA LEU A 31 -6.28 4.80 1.22
C LEU A 31 -5.51 5.68 2.21
N LEU A 32 -4.21 5.92 1.97
CA LEU A 32 -3.40 6.78 2.83
C LEU A 32 -3.96 8.21 2.88
N TYR A 33 -4.43 8.72 1.75
CA TYR A 33 -5.05 10.06 1.68
C TYR A 33 -6.32 10.16 2.54
N PHE A 34 -7.18 9.13 2.52
CA PHE A 34 -8.45 9.19 3.27
C PHE A 34 -8.31 8.86 4.75
N THR A 35 -7.40 7.97 5.11
CA THR A 35 -7.28 7.46 6.48
C THR A 35 -6.18 8.13 7.29
N ASP A 36 -5.31 8.91 6.63
CA ASP A 36 -4.15 9.52 7.25
C ASP A 36 -3.34 8.54 8.09
N TRP A 37 -3.10 7.35 7.52
CA TRP A 37 -2.45 6.26 8.25
C TRP A 37 -1.03 6.66 8.65
N LYS A 38 -0.89 7.07 9.92
CA LYS A 38 0.32 7.69 10.49
C LYS A 38 1.60 6.90 10.21
N VAL A 39 1.54 5.57 10.25
CA VAL A 39 2.69 4.67 9.97
C VAL A 39 3.38 5.01 8.65
N PHE A 40 2.62 5.31 7.60
CA PHE A 40 3.17 5.67 6.30
C PHE A 40 3.29 7.18 6.13
N VAL A 41 2.23 7.90 6.50
CA VAL A 41 2.08 9.34 6.21
C VAL A 41 3.08 10.20 6.99
N ALA A 42 3.47 9.80 8.21
CA ALA A 42 4.44 10.55 9.02
C ALA A 42 5.87 10.56 8.43
N ASN A 43 6.19 9.61 7.56
CA ASN A 43 7.51 9.50 6.91
C ASN A 43 7.62 10.34 5.63
N ILE A 44 6.54 11.01 5.21
CA ILE A 44 6.52 11.84 4.01
C ILE A 44 7.13 13.22 4.34
N PRO A 45 8.29 13.59 3.76
CA PRO A 45 9.04 14.78 4.19
C PRO A 45 8.23 16.09 4.12
N PHE A 46 7.34 16.22 3.13
CA PHE A 46 6.58 17.45 2.93
C PHE A 46 5.33 17.57 3.82
N TYR A 47 4.88 16.48 4.47
CA TYR A 47 3.77 16.52 5.42
C TYR A 47 4.18 17.02 6.81
N GLY A 48 5.41 17.55 6.93
CA GLY A 48 6.03 18.08 8.14
C GLY A 48 5.04 18.74 9.11
N GLY A 49 4.92 18.16 10.30
CA GLY A 49 4.09 18.69 11.39
C GLY A 49 2.67 18.14 11.48
N LYS A 50 2.17 17.39 10.48
CA LYS A 50 0.78 16.87 10.48
C LYS A 50 0.39 16.11 11.75
N PHE A 51 1.35 15.42 12.37
CA PHE A 51 1.15 14.63 13.59
C PHE A 51 1.95 15.13 14.80
N ALA A 52 2.54 16.32 14.75
CA ALA A 52 3.52 16.81 15.75
C ALA A 52 2.97 17.05 17.17
N GLY A 53 1.66 16.93 17.40
CA GLY A 53 1.04 17.01 18.74
C GLY A 53 0.39 15.71 19.22
N GLN A 54 0.31 14.67 18.38
CA GLN A 54 -0.38 13.41 18.73
C GLN A 54 0.51 12.42 19.50
N GLU A 55 1.81 12.70 19.60
CA GLU A 55 2.77 11.90 20.38
C GLU A 55 2.89 12.34 21.83
N GLU A 56 2.56 13.61 22.14
CA GLU A 56 2.64 14.15 23.50
C GLU A 56 1.45 13.73 24.37
N GLU A 57 0.35 13.27 23.76
CA GLU A 57 -0.92 12.97 24.43
C GLU A 57 -1.11 11.47 24.78
N LYS A 58 -0.08 10.64 24.60
CA LYS A 58 -0.19 9.17 24.74
C LYS A 58 0.60 8.59 25.91
#